data_AF-A0A388PLT9-F1
#
_entry.id   AF-A0A388PLT9-F1
#
_cell.length_a   1.000
_cell.length_b   1.000
_cell.length_c   1.000
_cell.angle_alpha   90.00
_cell.angle_beta   90.00
_cell.angle_gamma   90.00
#
_symmetry.space_group_name_H-M   'P 1'
#
loop_
_entity.id
_entity.type
_entity.pdbx_description
1 polymer ?
#
loop_
_entity_poly.entity_id
_entity_poly.type
_entity_poly.pdbx_seq_one_letter_code
_entity_poly.pdbx_strand_id
1 'polypeptide(L)'
;MVGGKPLVIRTTSRLAGAIDSVRWDGVEFIDSHDHGRQLQSAINADVDGVFHAECYNPTEAGSVVDALGPRSTSRLEFLELKDGVLATRTRMAYWLAPGMKSHGQPAQNRELLSGHLLAKQVRIGRPGMDHVLDYRVTFTVPADRPHRFLQFEALTGYMPAAFSEALSFDAKVGALVPRSRRNGELREPVVLSTPSGDHAMGVFTPDRPPAGQPSRRLWQLRVSRGQGREVELRLPLAPVRSHPARGPCVPALCGAGHPGGLPPYAGRLGARVSVTLSDLAVSSDAARVAG
;
A
#
# COMPACT_ATOMS: atom_id res chain seq x y z
N MET A 1 -11.77 6.36 17.38
CA MET A 1 -12.85 7.33 17.08
C MET A 1 -12.24 8.47 16.32
N VAL A 2 -12.87 8.94 15.24
CA VAL A 2 -12.41 10.08 14.45
C VAL A 2 -13.55 11.09 14.41
N GLY A 3 -13.34 12.27 15.01
CA GLY A 3 -14.37 13.30 15.10
C GLY A 3 -15.65 12.84 15.80
N GLY A 4 -15.54 11.99 16.83
CA GLY A 4 -16.70 11.41 17.53
C GLY A 4 -17.43 10.30 16.78
N LYS A 5 -16.93 9.86 15.61
CA LYS A 5 -17.52 8.80 14.80
C LYS A 5 -16.59 7.58 14.71
N PRO A 6 -17.11 6.35 14.64
CA PRO A 6 -16.27 5.16 14.53
C PRO A 6 -15.63 5.08 13.14
N LEU A 7 -14.33 4.81 13.10
CA LEU A 7 -13.63 4.32 11.92
C LEU A 7 -13.49 2.82 12.09
N VAL A 8 -14.02 2.06 11.15
CA VAL A 8 -14.12 0.59 11.21
C VAL A 8 -13.47 0.01 9.98
N ILE A 9 -12.57 -0.95 10.17
CA ILE A 9 -12.07 -1.81 9.09
C ILE A 9 -12.66 -3.21 9.25
N ARG A 10 -12.85 -3.90 8.13
CA ARG A 10 -13.30 -5.29 8.11
C ARG A 10 -12.44 -6.10 7.16
N THR A 11 -12.28 -7.37 7.50
CA THR A 11 -11.69 -8.39 6.63
C THR A 11 -12.56 -9.65 6.68
N THR A 12 -12.38 -10.55 5.73
CA THR A 12 -13.15 -11.80 5.62
C THR A 12 -12.27 -12.95 5.15
N SER A 13 -12.72 -14.17 5.44
CA SER A 13 -12.14 -15.39 4.87
C SER A 13 -12.36 -15.49 3.36
N ARG A 14 -13.44 -14.90 2.83
CA ARG A 14 -13.71 -14.80 1.39
C ARG A 14 -12.49 -14.23 0.66
N LEU A 15 -11.83 -13.23 1.25
CA LEU A 15 -10.76 -12.44 0.62
C LEU A 15 -9.40 -12.68 1.28
N ALA A 16 -9.20 -13.87 1.85
CA ALA A 16 -7.94 -14.33 2.44
C ALA A 16 -7.25 -13.33 3.40
N GLY A 17 -8.02 -12.55 4.16
CA GLY A 17 -7.48 -11.57 5.10
C GLY A 17 -7.22 -10.16 4.52
N ALA A 18 -7.46 -9.91 3.24
CA ALA A 18 -7.47 -8.56 2.67
C ALA A 18 -8.57 -7.70 3.33
N ILE A 19 -8.35 -6.38 3.44
CA ILE A 19 -9.35 -5.49 4.03
C ILE A 19 -10.40 -5.17 2.97
N ASP A 20 -11.64 -5.55 3.24
CA ASP A 20 -12.73 -5.50 2.27
C ASP A 20 -13.75 -4.39 2.56
N SER A 21 -13.53 -3.63 3.63
CA SER A 21 -14.32 -2.47 3.99
C SER A 21 -13.54 -1.56 4.92
N VAL A 22 -13.63 -0.26 4.65
CA VAL A 22 -13.17 0.81 5.53
C VAL A 22 -14.34 1.80 5.62
N ARG A 23 -14.95 1.91 6.79
CA ARG A 23 -16.13 2.76 7.01
C ARG A 23 -15.87 3.81 8.06
N TRP A 24 -16.24 5.04 7.74
CA TRP A 24 -16.26 6.15 8.68
C TRP A 24 -17.42 7.07 8.32
N ASP A 25 -18.13 7.55 9.33
CA ASP A 25 -19.27 8.46 9.15
C ASP A 25 -20.34 7.93 8.18
N GLY A 26 -20.62 6.62 8.25
CA GLY A 26 -21.59 5.95 7.37
C GLY A 26 -21.12 5.70 5.94
N VAL A 27 -20.01 6.31 5.51
CA VAL A 27 -19.45 6.17 4.16
C VAL A 27 -18.52 4.97 4.07
N GLU A 28 -18.65 4.19 2.99
CA GLU A 28 -17.72 3.13 2.60
C GLU A 28 -16.65 3.68 1.67
N PHE A 29 -15.38 3.35 1.94
CA PHE A 29 -14.24 3.83 1.19
C PHE A 29 -13.68 2.80 0.21
N ILE A 30 -14.09 1.53 0.32
CA ILE A 30 -13.61 0.43 -0.55
C ILE A 30 -14.76 -0.14 -1.40
N ASP A 31 -14.56 -0.17 -2.71
CA ASP A 31 -15.44 -0.87 -3.66
C ASP A 31 -15.08 -2.37 -3.72
N SER A 32 -15.46 -3.14 -2.71
CA SER A 32 -15.08 -4.57 -2.61
C SER A 32 -15.99 -5.52 -3.41
N HIS A 33 -16.28 -5.19 -4.67
CA HIS A 33 -17.16 -5.99 -5.54
C HIS A 33 -16.59 -7.39 -5.87
N ASP A 34 -15.39 -7.44 -6.46
CA ASP A 34 -14.70 -8.64 -6.91
C ASP A 34 -13.37 -8.84 -6.17
N HIS A 35 -12.72 -9.98 -6.38
CA HIS A 35 -11.33 -10.20 -5.96
C HIS A 35 -10.43 -9.31 -6.81
N GLY A 36 -9.74 -8.35 -6.19
CA GLY A 36 -8.88 -7.39 -6.90
C GLY A 36 -9.03 -5.97 -6.39
N ARG A 37 -10.20 -5.61 -5.85
CA ARG A 37 -10.52 -4.22 -5.45
C ARG A 37 -10.31 -3.88 -3.98
N GLN A 38 -10.00 -4.88 -3.17
CA GLN A 38 -9.81 -4.73 -1.73
C GLN A 38 -8.68 -3.76 -1.40
N LEU A 39 -8.66 -3.28 -0.16
CA LEU A 39 -7.48 -2.68 0.42
C LEU A 39 -6.46 -3.81 0.71
N GLN A 40 -5.56 -4.02 -0.24
CA GLN A 40 -4.74 -5.23 -0.33
C GLN A 40 -3.31 -4.96 -0.83
N SER A 41 -2.46 -5.98 -0.81
CA SER A 41 -1.10 -5.92 -1.35
C SER A 41 -0.87 -6.90 -2.51
N ALA A 42 0.06 -6.57 -3.41
CA ALA A 42 0.45 -7.41 -4.54
C ALA A 42 1.93 -7.28 -4.91
N ILE A 43 2.44 -8.23 -5.69
CA ILE A 43 3.79 -8.22 -6.28
C ILE A 43 3.65 -8.44 -7.78
N ASN A 44 4.41 -7.74 -8.59
CA ASN A 44 4.69 -8.13 -9.98
C ASN A 44 6.19 -8.48 -10.07
N ALA A 45 6.55 -9.60 -10.70
CA ALA A 45 7.95 -9.97 -10.89
C ALA A 45 8.27 -10.32 -12.34
N ASP A 46 9.55 -10.24 -12.70
CA ASP A 46 10.04 -10.85 -13.92
C ASP A 46 10.11 -12.38 -13.80
N VAL A 47 10.03 -13.07 -14.93
CA VAL A 47 10.43 -14.48 -15.05
C VAL A 47 11.54 -14.55 -16.08
N ASP A 48 12.68 -15.12 -15.69
CA ASP A 48 13.89 -15.22 -16.51
C ASP A 48 14.37 -13.87 -17.07
N GLY A 49 14.22 -12.79 -16.30
CA GLY A 49 14.61 -11.44 -16.72
C GLY A 49 13.56 -10.69 -17.55
N VAL A 50 12.42 -11.32 -17.87
CA VAL A 50 11.35 -10.72 -18.68
C VAL A 50 10.18 -10.30 -17.79
N PHE A 51 9.94 -8.99 -17.72
CA PHE A 51 8.86 -8.40 -16.93
C PHE A 51 7.64 -8.07 -17.80
N HIS A 52 6.50 -8.66 -17.45
CA HIS A 52 5.19 -8.29 -17.97
C HIS A 52 4.24 -8.09 -16.78
N ALA A 53 3.63 -6.90 -16.70
CA ALA A 53 2.66 -6.61 -15.66
C ALA A 53 1.54 -7.65 -15.64
N GLU A 54 1.10 -8.04 -14.44
CA GLU A 54 0.06 -9.04 -14.17
C GLU A 54 0.39 -10.49 -14.56
N CYS A 55 1.49 -10.74 -15.30
CA CYS A 55 1.79 -12.08 -15.82
C CYS A 55 2.49 -13.00 -14.80
N TYR A 56 3.24 -12.45 -13.85
CA TYR A 56 3.71 -13.16 -12.65
C TYR A 56 3.41 -12.30 -11.43
N ASN A 57 2.15 -12.33 -11.01
CA ASN A 57 1.60 -11.34 -10.11
C ASN A 57 0.90 -11.96 -8.89
N PRO A 58 1.63 -12.27 -7.81
CA PRO A 58 1.01 -12.67 -6.55
C PRO A 58 0.13 -11.56 -5.95
N THR A 59 -1.10 -11.88 -5.58
CA THR A 59 -2.13 -10.97 -5.03
C THR A 59 -2.68 -11.48 -3.70
N GLU A 60 -2.92 -10.59 -2.74
CA GLU A 60 -3.37 -10.96 -1.41
C GLU A 60 -4.80 -11.50 -1.42
N ALA A 61 -5.75 -10.75 -2.02
CA ALA A 61 -7.17 -11.05 -1.90
C ALA A 61 -7.58 -12.32 -2.65
N GLY A 62 -6.89 -12.68 -3.73
CA GLY A 62 -7.18 -13.83 -4.57
C GLY A 62 -6.81 -13.60 -6.04
N SER A 63 -7.30 -14.47 -6.91
CA SER A 63 -7.05 -14.49 -8.35
C SER A 63 -8.24 -13.90 -9.13
N VAL A 64 -8.02 -13.53 -10.39
CA VAL A 64 -9.08 -13.07 -11.29
C VAL A 64 -10.19 -14.12 -11.47
N VAL A 65 -9.83 -15.41 -11.39
CA VAL A 65 -10.79 -16.52 -11.52
C VAL A 65 -11.71 -16.68 -10.32
N ASP A 66 -11.34 -16.10 -9.17
CA ASP A 66 -12.22 -16.07 -8.00
C ASP A 66 -13.41 -15.14 -8.25
N ALA A 67 -13.23 -14.10 -9.08
CA ALA A 67 -14.27 -13.16 -9.51
C ALA A 67 -15.16 -12.68 -8.35
N LEU A 68 -16.48 -12.89 -8.44
CA LEU A 68 -17.46 -12.60 -7.40
C LEU A 68 -17.67 -13.74 -6.40
N GLY A 69 -16.90 -14.82 -6.55
CA GLY A 69 -17.05 -16.05 -5.80
C GLY A 69 -16.94 -15.88 -4.29
N PRO A 70 -17.43 -16.87 -3.52
CA PRO A 70 -17.42 -16.84 -2.06
C PRO A 70 -16.07 -17.29 -1.46
N ARG A 71 -15.10 -17.71 -2.29
CA ARG A 71 -13.81 -18.24 -1.85
C ARG A 71 -12.68 -17.57 -2.62
N SER A 72 -11.55 -17.42 -1.95
CA SER A 72 -10.30 -16.98 -2.53
C SER A 72 -9.41 -18.17 -2.87
N THR A 73 -8.67 -18.04 -3.96
CA THR A 73 -7.53 -18.89 -4.29
C THR A 73 -6.38 -18.62 -3.33
N SER A 74 -6.20 -17.38 -2.85
CA SER A 74 -5.25 -17.06 -1.78
C SER A 74 -5.67 -17.74 -0.48
N ARG A 75 -4.71 -18.06 0.38
CA ARG A 75 -4.97 -18.77 1.64
C ARG A 75 -4.59 -17.92 2.83
N LEU A 76 -5.56 -17.64 3.68
CA LEU A 76 -5.32 -17.06 5.00
C LEU A 76 -4.73 -18.14 5.91
N GLU A 77 -3.44 -18.00 6.26
CA GLU A 77 -2.71 -18.94 7.11
C GLU A 77 -2.78 -18.55 8.59
N PHE A 78 -2.95 -17.27 8.89
CA PHE A 78 -3.02 -16.73 10.25
C PHE A 78 -3.89 -15.48 10.29
N LEU A 79 -4.68 -15.33 11.36
CA LEU A 79 -5.42 -14.12 11.69
C LEU A 79 -5.51 -13.96 13.21
N GLU A 80 -5.16 -12.78 13.70
CA GLU A 80 -5.29 -12.40 15.11
C GLU A 80 -5.73 -10.94 15.21
N LEU A 81 -6.59 -10.64 16.19
CA LEU A 81 -6.87 -9.30 16.64
C LEU A 81 -6.47 -9.20 18.10
N LYS A 82 -5.37 -8.50 18.37
CA LYS A 82 -4.81 -8.38 19.72
C LYS A 82 -4.25 -6.97 19.93
N ASP A 83 -4.52 -6.39 21.10
CA ASP A 83 -4.01 -5.08 21.50
C ASP A 83 -4.26 -3.97 20.45
N GLY A 84 -5.45 -4.02 19.81
CA GLY A 84 -5.85 -3.07 18.77
C GLY A 84 -5.12 -3.22 17.43
N VAL A 85 -4.45 -4.35 17.19
CA VAL A 85 -3.76 -4.68 15.94
C VAL A 85 -4.42 -5.88 15.28
N LEU A 86 -4.86 -5.70 14.04
CA LEU A 86 -5.20 -6.80 13.14
C LEU A 86 -3.92 -7.33 12.52
N ALA A 87 -3.57 -8.58 12.78
CA ALA A 87 -2.43 -9.27 12.17
C ALA A 87 -2.91 -10.41 11.28
N THR A 88 -2.38 -10.51 10.05
CA THR A 88 -2.67 -11.62 9.14
C THR A 88 -1.40 -12.18 8.51
N ARG A 89 -1.44 -13.46 8.12
CA ARG A 89 -0.47 -14.07 7.19
C ARG A 89 -1.25 -14.73 6.06
N THR A 90 -0.91 -14.38 4.82
CA THR A 90 -1.61 -14.86 3.63
C THR A 90 -0.61 -15.46 2.65
N ARG A 91 -0.88 -16.68 2.18
CA ARG A 91 -0.22 -17.25 1.01
C ARG A 91 -0.95 -16.78 -0.24
N MET A 92 -0.27 -15.96 -1.03
CA MET A 92 -0.87 -15.22 -2.14
C MET A 92 -1.11 -16.13 -3.34
N ALA A 93 -2.23 -15.93 -4.04
CA ALA A 93 -2.50 -16.52 -5.35
C ALA A 93 -1.82 -15.71 -6.45
N TYR A 94 -1.59 -16.30 -7.62
CA TYR A 94 -1.31 -15.51 -8.81
C TYR A 94 -2.61 -14.90 -9.34
N TRP A 95 -2.54 -13.65 -9.79
CA TRP A 95 -3.67 -12.95 -10.38
C TRP A 95 -4.27 -13.69 -11.57
N LEU A 96 -3.42 -14.19 -12.48
CA LEU A 96 -3.85 -14.95 -13.65
C LEU A 96 -3.77 -16.46 -13.40
N ALA A 97 -4.73 -17.21 -13.94
CA ALA A 97 -4.61 -18.66 -14.07
C ALA A 97 -3.63 -19.04 -15.19
N PRO A 98 -2.96 -20.20 -15.11
CA PRO A 98 -2.15 -20.72 -16.22
C PRO A 98 -2.93 -20.75 -17.53
N GLY A 99 -2.33 -20.21 -18.60
CA GLY A 99 -2.94 -20.11 -19.92
C GLY A 99 -3.76 -18.83 -20.17
N MET A 100 -4.07 -18.04 -19.13
CA MET A 100 -4.65 -16.71 -19.30
C MET A 100 -3.62 -15.70 -19.82
N LYS A 101 -4.09 -14.51 -20.22
CA LYS A 101 -3.25 -13.42 -20.70
C LYS A 101 -3.63 -12.09 -20.04
N SER A 102 -2.65 -11.22 -19.85
CA SER A 102 -2.86 -9.79 -19.62
C SER A 102 -2.06 -8.99 -20.64
N HIS A 103 -2.67 -7.95 -21.19
CA HIS A 103 -2.08 -7.11 -22.25
C HIS A 103 -1.47 -7.91 -23.43
N GLY A 104 -2.11 -9.04 -23.78
CA GLY A 104 -1.65 -9.95 -24.84
C GLY A 104 -0.50 -10.89 -24.45
N GLN A 105 0.08 -10.72 -23.27
CA GLN A 105 1.17 -11.55 -22.75
C GLN A 105 0.61 -12.70 -21.90
N PRO A 106 1.14 -13.93 -22.02
CA PRO A 106 0.67 -15.07 -21.25
C PRO A 106 1.09 -14.99 -19.78
N ALA A 107 0.24 -15.54 -18.92
CA ALA A 107 0.57 -15.85 -17.54
C ALA A 107 1.86 -16.70 -17.47
N GLN A 108 2.79 -16.31 -16.60
CA GLN A 108 4.11 -16.94 -16.43
C GLN A 108 4.15 -17.89 -15.22
N ASN A 109 3.04 -18.04 -14.50
CA ASN A 109 2.84 -19.03 -13.46
C ASN A 109 2.32 -20.37 -14.03
N ARG A 110 2.65 -21.47 -13.33
CA ARG A 110 2.20 -22.83 -13.66
C ARG A 110 1.09 -23.34 -12.75
N GLU A 111 0.87 -22.64 -11.63
CA GLU A 111 -0.12 -22.98 -10.61
C GLU A 111 -0.91 -21.73 -10.24
N LEU A 112 -2.06 -21.90 -9.60
CA LEU A 112 -2.89 -20.80 -9.11
C LEU A 112 -2.39 -20.21 -7.79
N LEU A 113 -1.97 -21.04 -6.85
CA LEU A 113 -1.46 -20.61 -5.55
C LEU A 113 0.06 -20.43 -5.63
N SER A 114 0.56 -19.26 -5.24
CA SER A 114 2.00 -19.00 -5.27
C SER A 114 2.70 -19.48 -3.99
N GLY A 115 4.04 -19.51 -4.00
CA GLY A 115 4.86 -19.64 -2.79
C GLY A 115 5.07 -18.34 -2.02
N HIS A 116 4.49 -17.21 -2.46
CA HIS A 116 4.69 -15.91 -1.83
C HIS A 116 3.81 -15.77 -0.60
N LEU A 117 4.40 -15.20 0.46
CA LEU A 117 3.71 -14.96 1.72
C LEU A 117 3.68 -13.47 2.02
N LEU A 118 2.54 -12.99 2.47
CA LEU A 118 2.34 -11.65 2.99
C LEU A 118 2.01 -11.73 4.47
N ALA A 119 2.84 -11.13 5.31
CA ALA A 119 2.47 -10.81 6.68
C ALA A 119 2.00 -9.36 6.74
N LYS A 120 0.85 -9.10 7.37
CA LYS A 120 0.25 -7.77 7.48
C LYS A 120 -0.09 -7.46 8.92
N GLN A 121 0.13 -6.22 9.34
CA GLN A 121 -0.35 -5.66 10.59
C GLN A 121 -1.04 -4.33 10.33
N VAL A 122 -2.25 -4.14 10.87
CA VAL A 122 -3.02 -2.91 10.74
C VAL A 122 -3.50 -2.44 12.10
N ARG A 123 -3.21 -1.19 12.44
CA ARG A 123 -3.76 -0.50 13.62
C ARG A 123 -4.53 0.75 13.17
N ILE A 124 -5.68 0.99 13.79
CA ILE A 124 -6.39 2.25 13.64
C ILE A 124 -5.83 3.25 14.65
N GLY A 125 -5.45 4.42 14.16
CA GLY A 125 -4.93 5.53 14.94
C GLY A 125 -3.44 5.43 15.27
N ARG A 126 -2.86 6.59 15.54
CA ARG A 126 -1.54 6.79 16.17
C ARG A 126 -1.61 8.01 17.09
N PRO A 127 -0.65 8.22 18.00
CA PRO A 127 -0.59 9.44 18.80
C PRO A 127 -0.71 10.70 17.93
N GLY A 128 -1.76 11.50 18.17
CA GLY A 128 -2.06 12.73 17.41
C GLY A 128 -2.70 12.54 16.04
N MET A 129 -3.00 11.30 15.62
CA MET A 129 -3.52 10.96 14.29
C MET A 129 -4.52 9.80 14.35
N ASP A 130 -5.68 10.03 14.96
CA ASP A 130 -6.71 8.98 15.15
C ASP A 130 -7.32 8.44 13.84
N HIS A 131 -7.15 9.19 12.75
CA HIS A 131 -7.71 8.92 11.43
C HIS A 131 -6.78 8.09 10.52
N VAL A 132 -5.64 7.66 11.03
CA VAL A 132 -4.64 6.90 10.25
C VAL A 132 -4.86 5.41 10.39
N LEU A 133 -4.71 4.68 9.29
CA LEU A 133 -4.43 3.25 9.33
C LEU A 133 -2.91 3.06 9.32
N ASP A 134 -2.31 2.65 10.43
CA ASP A 134 -0.91 2.19 10.48
C ASP A 134 -0.86 0.81 9.83
N TYR A 135 -0.53 0.80 8.54
CA TYR A 135 -0.52 -0.39 7.70
C TYR A 135 0.93 -0.83 7.44
N ARG A 136 1.27 -2.03 7.90
CA ARG A 136 2.62 -2.60 7.77
C ARG A 136 2.52 -3.94 7.09
N VAL A 137 3.37 -4.16 6.09
CA VAL A 137 3.45 -5.42 5.36
C VAL A 137 4.87 -5.91 5.23
N THR A 138 5.01 -7.22 5.23
CA THR A 138 6.25 -7.92 4.94
C THR A 138 5.98 -8.99 3.89
N PHE A 139 6.70 -8.90 2.78
CA PHE A 139 6.62 -9.87 1.70
C PHE A 139 7.76 -10.89 1.83
N THR A 140 7.42 -12.17 1.73
CA THR A 140 8.38 -13.26 1.55
C THR A 140 8.28 -13.75 0.12
N VAL A 141 9.36 -13.58 -0.64
CA VAL A 141 9.47 -14.05 -2.02
C VAL A 141 10.14 -15.42 -1.98
N PRO A 142 9.54 -16.47 -2.57
CA PRO A 142 10.14 -17.80 -2.62
C PRO A 142 11.45 -17.77 -3.43
N ALA A 143 12.41 -18.61 -3.03
CA ALA A 143 13.67 -18.80 -3.74
C ALA A 143 13.56 -19.82 -4.89
N ASP A 144 12.34 -20.10 -5.38
CA ASP A 144 12.08 -21.09 -6.43
C ASP A 144 12.68 -20.66 -7.78
N ARG A 145 12.90 -19.35 -7.97
CA ARG A 145 13.56 -18.80 -9.16
C ARG A 145 14.29 -17.49 -8.86
N PRO A 146 15.32 -17.14 -9.65
CA PRO A 146 15.92 -15.82 -9.58
C PRO A 146 15.01 -14.76 -10.21
N HIS A 147 14.91 -13.60 -9.56
CA HIS A 147 14.25 -12.40 -10.08
C HIS A 147 15.26 -11.28 -10.28
N ARG A 148 15.22 -10.61 -11.43
CA ARG A 148 15.99 -9.38 -11.71
C ARG A 148 15.22 -8.12 -11.34
N PHE A 149 13.89 -8.19 -11.33
CA PHE A 149 12.99 -7.09 -11.08
C PHE A 149 11.74 -7.53 -10.31
N LEU A 150 11.50 -6.84 -9.21
CA LEU A 150 10.27 -6.96 -8.41
C LEU A 150 9.65 -5.57 -8.27
N GLN A 151 8.34 -5.51 -8.50
CA GLN A 151 7.49 -4.36 -8.23
C GLN A 151 6.50 -4.74 -7.14
N PHE A 152 6.53 -4.00 -6.04
CA PHE A 152 5.63 -4.22 -4.91
C PHE A 152 4.53 -3.16 -4.92
N GLU A 153 3.29 -3.62 -4.98
CA GLU A 153 2.12 -2.83 -4.62
C GLU A 153 1.91 -3.04 -3.11
N ALA A 154 2.59 -2.21 -2.31
CA ALA A 154 2.57 -2.34 -0.85
C ALA A 154 1.14 -2.21 -0.28
N LEU A 155 0.33 -1.35 -0.87
CA LEU A 155 -1.06 -1.17 -0.51
C LEU A 155 -1.80 -0.56 -1.69
N THR A 156 -2.82 -1.23 -2.22
CA THR A 156 -3.74 -0.76 -3.25
C THR A 156 -5.17 -0.89 -2.77
N GLY A 157 -6.10 -0.16 -3.38
CA GLY A 157 -7.52 -0.22 -3.07
C GLY A 157 -8.33 0.59 -4.06
N TYR A 158 -9.51 0.07 -4.43
CA TYR A 158 -10.41 0.76 -5.34
C TYR A 158 -11.48 1.46 -4.51
N MET A 159 -11.67 2.74 -4.78
CA MET A 159 -12.64 3.56 -4.07
C MET A 159 -13.95 3.66 -4.89
N PRO A 160 -15.12 3.78 -4.23
CA PRO A 160 -16.38 4.01 -4.91
C PRO A 160 -16.35 5.23 -5.82
N ALA A 161 -17.16 5.23 -6.89
CA ALA A 161 -17.23 6.33 -7.86
C ALA A 161 -17.56 7.71 -7.25
N ALA A 162 -18.17 7.74 -6.06
CA ALA A 162 -18.42 8.96 -5.29
C ALA A 162 -17.13 9.71 -4.89
N PHE A 163 -15.98 9.04 -4.86
CA PHE A 163 -14.67 9.67 -4.65
C PHE A 163 -14.08 10.10 -5.99
N SER A 164 -14.65 11.15 -6.58
CA SER A 164 -14.33 11.61 -7.94
C SER A 164 -13.19 12.61 -8.01
N GLU A 165 -12.90 13.32 -6.92
CA GLU A 165 -11.93 14.41 -6.90
C GLU A 165 -10.54 13.89 -6.60
N ALA A 166 -9.59 14.14 -7.50
CA ALA A 166 -8.18 13.77 -7.31
C ALA A 166 -7.39 14.97 -6.79
N LEU A 167 -6.71 14.80 -5.67
CA LEU A 167 -5.89 15.80 -5.01
C LEU A 167 -4.47 15.25 -4.78
N SER A 168 -3.50 16.14 -4.59
CA SER A 168 -2.17 15.80 -4.06
C SER A 168 -1.77 16.80 -2.99
N PHE A 169 -0.98 16.37 -2.02
CA PHE A 169 -0.41 17.29 -1.03
C PHE A 169 0.76 18.06 -1.64
N ASP A 170 0.64 19.38 -1.71
CA ASP A 170 1.75 20.27 -2.05
C ASP A 170 2.43 20.77 -0.77
N ALA A 171 3.64 20.28 -0.54
CA ALA A 171 4.43 20.60 0.64
C ALA A 171 4.91 22.05 0.69
N LYS A 172 4.97 22.77 -0.44
CA LYS A 172 5.39 24.19 -0.47
C LYS A 172 4.31 25.08 0.13
N VAL A 173 3.04 24.76 -0.14
CA VAL A 173 1.89 25.52 0.37
C VAL A 173 1.25 24.85 1.58
N GLY A 174 1.63 23.62 1.91
CA GLY A 174 1.12 22.89 3.06
C GLY A 174 -0.35 22.48 2.92
N ALA A 175 -0.84 22.26 1.69
CA ALA A 175 -2.26 22.04 1.41
C ALA A 175 -2.47 20.96 0.35
N LEU A 176 -3.68 20.39 0.32
CA LEU A 176 -4.15 19.57 -0.79
C LEU A 176 -4.50 20.49 -1.97
N VAL A 177 -3.97 20.17 -3.14
CA VAL A 177 -4.25 20.89 -4.39
C VAL A 177 -4.91 19.95 -5.40
N PRO A 178 -5.86 20.44 -6.23
CA PRO A 178 -6.47 19.64 -7.27
C PRO A 178 -5.45 19.09 -8.27
N ARG A 179 -5.73 17.89 -8.77
CA ARG A 179 -4.96 17.22 -9.82
C ARG A 179 -5.90 16.68 -10.88
N SER A 180 -5.45 16.69 -12.12
CA SER A 180 -6.15 15.95 -13.18
C SER A 180 -6.05 14.46 -12.89
N ARG A 181 -7.20 13.77 -12.83
CA ARG A 181 -7.24 12.32 -12.72
C ARG A 181 -6.57 11.71 -13.94
N ARG A 182 -5.61 10.80 -13.72
CA ARG A 182 -4.89 10.08 -14.76
C ARG A 182 -4.84 8.61 -14.40
N ASN A 183 -5.01 7.75 -15.40
CA ASN A 183 -4.80 6.33 -15.24
C ASN A 183 -3.30 6.02 -15.25
N GLY A 184 -2.93 4.94 -14.56
CA GLY A 184 -1.55 4.46 -14.49
C GLY A 184 -0.76 5.05 -13.33
N GLU A 185 0.55 4.82 -13.37
CA GLU A 185 1.43 5.09 -12.24
C GLU A 185 1.71 6.57 -12.04
N LEU A 186 1.39 7.06 -10.84
CA LEU A 186 1.64 8.44 -10.45
C LEU A 186 2.83 8.53 -9.48
N ARG A 187 3.61 9.58 -9.64
CA ARG A 187 4.83 9.81 -8.85
C ARG A 187 4.53 10.45 -7.51
N GLU A 188 3.49 11.26 -7.46
CA GLU A 188 3.07 11.98 -6.26
C GLU A 188 1.93 11.24 -5.55
N PRO A 189 1.85 11.33 -4.21
CA PRO A 189 0.70 10.85 -3.46
C PRO A 189 -0.61 11.40 -4.02
N VAL A 190 -1.58 10.52 -4.17
CA VAL A 190 -2.95 10.89 -4.56
C VAL A 190 -3.85 10.73 -3.36
N VAL A 191 -4.73 11.70 -3.19
CA VAL A 191 -5.89 11.65 -2.32
C VAL A 191 -7.11 11.66 -3.22
N LEU A 192 -8.04 10.73 -3.03
CA LEU A 192 -9.34 10.77 -3.67
C LEU A 192 -10.37 11.24 -2.66
N SER A 193 -11.13 12.28 -2.99
CA SER A 193 -12.18 12.83 -2.15
C SER A 193 -13.54 12.80 -2.83
N THR A 194 -14.58 12.83 -2.00
CA THR A 194 -15.93 13.20 -2.44
C THR A 194 -15.96 14.65 -2.92
N PRO A 195 -16.92 15.05 -3.78
CA PRO A 195 -17.06 16.43 -4.22
C PRO A 195 -17.25 17.45 -3.10
N SER A 196 -17.87 17.06 -1.98
CA SER A 196 -18.05 17.97 -0.83
C SER A 196 -16.76 18.18 -0.03
N GLY A 197 -15.78 17.29 -0.18
CA GLY A 197 -14.53 17.31 0.59
C GLY A 197 -14.64 16.76 2.01
N ASP A 198 -15.83 16.31 2.45
CA ASP A 198 -16.04 15.80 3.81
C ASP A 198 -15.42 14.43 4.04
N HIS A 199 -15.22 13.67 2.96
CA HIS A 199 -14.62 12.34 2.97
C HIS A 199 -13.55 12.24 1.91
N ALA A 200 -12.41 11.70 2.29
CA ALA A 200 -11.33 11.37 1.37
C ALA A 200 -10.48 10.23 1.89
N MET A 201 -9.66 9.64 1.03
CA MET A 201 -8.61 8.72 1.44
C MET A 201 -7.42 8.93 0.52
N GLY A 202 -6.24 8.93 1.10
CA GLY A 202 -4.99 8.97 0.33
C GLY A 202 -4.13 7.79 0.67
N VAL A 203 -2.87 7.90 0.31
CA VAL A 203 -1.81 7.05 0.82
C VAL A 203 -0.53 7.86 0.79
N PHE A 204 0.30 7.79 1.84
CA PHE A 204 1.63 8.36 1.79
C PHE A 204 2.63 7.51 2.55
N THR A 205 3.90 7.66 2.20
CA THR A 205 5.02 7.10 2.93
C THR A 205 5.79 8.23 3.60
N PRO A 206 6.02 8.16 4.92
CA PRO A 206 6.68 9.22 5.68
C PRO A 206 8.18 9.30 5.43
N ASP A 207 8.79 8.18 5.08
CA ASP A 207 10.22 8.09 4.93
C ASP A 207 10.62 8.58 3.54
N ARG A 208 11.59 9.49 3.54
CA ARG A 208 12.23 9.90 2.30
C ARG A 208 13.16 8.78 1.84
N PRO A 209 13.18 8.43 0.53
CA PRO A 209 14.21 7.53 0.03
C PRO A 209 15.61 8.10 0.35
N PRO A 210 16.60 7.24 0.66
CA PRO A 210 17.98 7.68 0.93
C PRO A 210 18.56 8.54 -0.19
N ALA A 211 19.46 9.46 0.17
CA ALA A 211 20.14 10.33 -0.80
C ALA A 211 20.83 9.52 -1.92
N GLY A 212 20.80 10.05 -3.15
CA GLY A 212 21.39 9.39 -4.32
C GLY A 212 20.50 8.37 -5.02
N GLN A 213 19.27 8.16 -4.54
CA GLN A 213 18.28 7.33 -5.23
C GLN A 213 17.24 8.19 -5.95
N PRO A 214 16.80 7.81 -7.16
CA PRO A 214 15.70 8.49 -7.82
C PRO A 214 14.47 8.46 -6.91
N SER A 215 13.72 9.57 -6.87
CA SER A 215 12.45 9.62 -6.13
C SER A 215 11.56 8.47 -6.61
N ARG A 216 11.37 7.51 -5.70
CA ARG A 216 10.62 6.28 -5.96
C ARG A 216 9.14 6.63 -6.00
N ARG A 217 8.44 6.03 -6.96
CA ARG A 217 6.99 6.13 -7.09
C ARG A 217 6.40 5.46 -5.86
N LEU A 218 5.35 6.04 -5.28
CA LEU A 218 4.72 5.56 -4.04
C LEU A 218 4.26 4.08 -4.11
N TRP A 219 4.12 3.57 -5.34
CA TRP A 219 3.64 2.25 -5.71
C TRP A 219 4.75 1.29 -6.19
N GLN A 220 6.02 1.70 -6.12
CA GLN A 220 7.14 0.90 -6.63
C GLN A 220 8.35 0.94 -5.70
N LEU A 221 8.61 -0.19 -5.05
CA LEU A 221 9.90 -0.45 -4.42
C LEU A 221 10.74 -1.36 -5.34
N ARG A 222 11.69 -0.80 -6.09
CA ARG A 222 12.69 -1.62 -6.80
C ARG A 222 13.70 -2.17 -5.78
N VAL A 223 13.65 -3.47 -5.50
CA VAL A 223 14.64 -4.14 -4.64
C VAL A 223 15.68 -4.79 -5.54
N SER A 224 16.94 -4.34 -5.44
CA SER A 224 18.09 -5.03 -6.05
C SER A 224 18.65 -6.02 -5.02
N ARG A 225 19.22 -7.13 -5.51
CA ARG A 225 19.83 -8.20 -4.70
C ARG A 225 20.67 -7.62 -3.54
N GLY A 226 20.35 -8.01 -2.31
CA GLY A 226 21.15 -7.66 -1.11
C GLY A 226 20.77 -6.40 -0.32
N GLN A 227 19.65 -5.71 -0.61
CA GLN A 227 19.21 -4.58 0.24
C GLN A 227 17.71 -4.62 0.56
N GLY A 228 17.37 -5.09 1.77
CA GLY A 228 16.02 -4.94 2.34
C GLY A 228 15.67 -3.46 2.53
N ARG A 229 14.41 -3.06 2.27
CA ARG A 229 13.99 -1.65 2.27
C ARG A 229 12.56 -1.43 2.75
N GLU A 230 12.41 -0.35 3.52
CA GLU A 230 11.25 0.15 4.30
C GLU A 230 10.15 0.81 3.46
N VAL A 231 8.89 0.54 3.79
CA VAL A 231 7.71 1.27 3.33
C VAL A 231 6.72 1.33 4.50
N GLU A 232 6.65 2.49 5.14
CA GLU A 232 5.61 2.83 6.11
C GLU A 232 4.47 3.57 5.38
N LEU A 233 3.22 3.37 5.81
CA LEU A 233 2.05 4.04 5.25
C LEU A 233 1.38 4.91 6.32
N ARG A 234 1.15 6.18 5.98
CA ARG A 234 0.52 7.20 6.84
C ARG A 234 -0.55 7.94 6.01
N LEU A 235 -1.49 8.66 6.64
CA LEU A 235 -2.55 9.46 5.98
C LEU A 235 -2.76 10.80 6.70
N PRO A 236 -2.97 11.95 6.02
CA PRO A 236 -3.57 13.12 6.64
C PRO A 236 -4.93 13.41 5.99
N LEU A 237 -5.93 13.71 6.80
CA LEU A 237 -7.05 14.52 6.33
C LEU A 237 -7.27 15.70 7.24
N ALA A 238 -7.03 16.88 6.67
CA ALA A 238 -7.58 18.12 7.16
C ALA A 238 -9.06 18.18 6.75
N PRO A 239 -9.96 18.70 7.59
CA PRO A 239 -11.27 19.12 7.12
C PRO A 239 -11.07 20.26 6.11
N VAL A 240 -11.47 20.07 4.85
CA VAL A 240 -11.57 21.18 3.89
C VAL A 240 -12.86 21.91 4.22
N ARG A 241 -12.80 22.93 5.09
CA ARG A 241 -13.91 23.86 5.24
C ARG A 241 -14.02 24.71 3.98
N SER A 242 -15.00 24.43 3.15
CA SER A 242 -15.45 25.35 2.12
C SER A 242 -16.36 26.41 2.77
N HIS A 243 -15.95 27.68 2.74
CA HIS A 243 -16.90 28.79 2.87
C HIS A 243 -16.59 29.84 1.80
N PRO A 244 -17.60 30.26 1.01
CA PRO A 244 -17.43 31.23 -0.05
C PRO A 244 -17.41 32.63 0.56
N ALA A 245 -16.62 33.53 -0.03
CA ALA A 245 -16.51 34.94 0.34
C ALA A 245 -15.83 35.23 1.70
N ARG A 246 -14.50 35.06 1.73
CA ARG A 246 -13.47 35.99 2.25
C ARG A 246 -12.11 35.28 2.23
N GLY A 247 -11.06 35.95 1.74
CA GLY A 247 -9.72 35.36 1.65
C GLY A 247 -9.20 34.86 3.01
N PRO A 248 -8.42 33.77 3.05
CA PRO A 248 -7.92 33.24 4.32
C PRO A 248 -6.68 34.01 4.79
N CYS A 249 -6.91 35.00 5.67
CA CYS A 249 -5.98 35.26 6.77
C CYS A 249 -6.10 34.09 7.76
N VAL A 250 -4.96 33.60 8.23
CA VAL A 250 -4.86 32.61 9.31
C VAL A 250 -4.75 33.36 10.65
N PRO A 251 -5.72 33.26 11.57
CA PRO A 251 -5.49 33.64 12.95
C PRO A 251 -5.43 32.38 13.81
N ALA A 252 -4.22 31.83 13.95
CA ALA A 252 -3.79 31.01 15.10
C ALA A 252 -2.28 30.74 15.06
N LEU A 253 -1.45 31.79 14.87
CA LEU A 253 -0.04 31.84 15.28
C LEU A 253 0.32 33.31 15.59
N CYS A 254 -0.41 33.94 16.51
CA CYS A 254 0.12 35.07 17.26
C CYS A 254 0.57 34.53 18.62
N GLY A 255 1.83 34.12 18.69
CA GLY A 255 2.51 33.91 19.97
C GLY A 255 2.89 35.27 20.55
N ALA A 256 2.13 35.76 21.52
CA ALA A 256 2.67 36.62 22.55
C ALA A 256 3.54 35.75 23.47
N GLY A 257 4.75 36.22 23.77
CA GLY A 257 5.81 35.42 24.37
C GLY A 257 5.58 35.03 25.84
N HIS A 258 6.21 33.92 26.23
CA HIS A 258 7.00 33.80 27.45
C HIS A 258 7.94 32.59 27.35
N PRO A 259 9.09 32.60 28.05
CA PRO A 259 10.22 31.71 27.82
C PRO A 259 10.08 30.43 28.64
N GLY A 260 10.18 29.28 27.98
CA GLY A 260 10.22 27.99 28.63
C GLY A 260 10.66 26.96 27.60
N GLY A 261 11.94 26.56 27.68
CA GLY A 261 12.53 25.61 26.74
C GLY A 261 11.74 24.32 26.68
N LEU A 262 11.45 23.86 25.45
CA LEU A 262 10.99 22.50 25.22
C LEU A 262 12.20 21.54 25.32
N PRO A 263 12.07 20.40 26.01
CA PRO A 263 13.17 19.45 26.18
C PRO A 263 13.44 18.67 24.87
N PRO A 264 14.68 18.16 24.69
CA PRO A 264 15.03 17.37 23.51
C PRO A 264 14.51 15.95 23.69
N TYR A 265 13.42 15.59 23.00
CA TYR A 265 13.06 14.17 22.88
C TYR A 265 13.82 13.53 21.71
N ALA A 266 15.04 13.10 22.04
CA ALA A 266 15.69 11.97 21.39
C ALA A 266 14.96 10.68 21.79
N GLY A 267 14.14 10.16 20.88
CA GLY A 267 13.51 8.85 21.00
C GLY A 267 13.57 8.13 19.66
N ARG A 268 14.72 7.50 19.36
CA ARG A 268 14.85 6.57 18.25
C ARG A 268 14.04 5.31 18.57
N LEU A 269 12.91 5.13 17.89
CA LEU A 269 12.21 3.84 17.76
C LEU A 269 12.04 3.58 16.27
N GLY A 270 12.96 2.77 15.72
CA GLY A 270 12.96 2.35 14.31
C GLY A 270 11.92 1.26 14.03
N ALA A 271 11.46 1.18 12.77
CA ALA A 271 10.51 0.15 12.34
C ALA A 271 10.74 -0.32 10.89
N ARG A 272 11.76 -1.17 10.75
CA ARG A 272 12.03 -2.20 9.74
C ARG A 272 10.88 -2.54 8.75
N VAL A 273 11.20 -2.52 7.45
CA VAL A 273 10.81 -3.61 6.53
C VAL A 273 11.97 -4.57 6.41
N SER A 274 11.68 -5.84 6.61
CA SER A 274 12.63 -6.93 6.38
C SER A 274 12.15 -7.70 5.16
N VAL A 275 12.76 -7.44 4.01
CA VAL A 275 12.69 -8.41 2.90
C VAL A 275 13.74 -9.47 3.21
N THR A 276 13.32 -10.63 3.71
CA THR A 276 14.21 -11.77 3.90
C THR A 276 14.29 -12.52 2.56
N LEU A 277 15.40 -12.32 1.84
CA LEU A 277 15.79 -13.22 0.75
C LEU A 277 16.57 -14.37 1.41
N SER A 278 15.92 -15.52 1.61
CA SER A 278 16.62 -16.73 2.08
C SER A 278 17.48 -17.27 0.94
N ASP A 279 18.79 -17.36 1.21
CA ASP A 279 19.88 -18.00 0.46
C ASP A 279 19.60 -18.35 -1.01
N LEU A 280 19.82 -17.38 -1.90
CA LEU A 280 20.05 -17.68 -3.31
C LEU A 280 21.40 -18.40 -3.43
N ALA A 281 21.37 -19.70 -3.72
CA ALA A 281 22.54 -20.47 -4.09
C ALA A 281 23.29 -19.75 -5.22
N VAL A 282 24.53 -19.34 -4.93
CA VAL A 282 25.46 -18.83 -5.94
C VAL A 282 26.05 -20.07 -6.62
N SER A 283 25.52 -20.42 -7.80
CA SER A 283 26.29 -21.24 -8.73
C SER A 283 27.27 -20.31 -9.44
N SER A 284 28.49 -20.20 -8.89
CA SER A 284 29.60 -19.53 -9.55
C SER A 284 30.22 -20.48 -10.56
N ASP A 285 29.68 -20.53 -11.77
CA ASP A 285 30.46 -20.98 -12.92
C ASP A 285 31.10 -19.77 -13.58
N ALA A 286 32.29 -19.46 -13.08
CA ALA A 286 33.26 -18.62 -13.75
C ALA A 286 33.84 -19.39 -14.94
N ALA A 287 33.23 -19.27 -16.12
CA ALA A 287 33.87 -19.65 -17.36
C ALA A 287 34.58 -18.43 -17.96
N ARG A 288 35.91 -18.45 -17.82
CA ARG A 288 36.89 -17.66 -18.55
C ARG A 288 36.58 -17.65 -20.05
N VAL A 289 36.64 -16.48 -20.68
CA VAL A 289 37.28 -16.35 -22.00
C VAL A 289 38.11 -15.07 -21.98
N ALA A 290 39.42 -15.26 -21.85
CA ALA A 290 40.44 -14.35 -22.37
C ALA A 290 40.78 -14.83 -23.79
N GLY A 291 40.93 -13.89 -24.72
CA GLY A 291 41.24 -14.14 -26.14
C GLY A 291 40.47 -13.22 -27.04
#